data_AF-A0A1G3QNU4-F1
#
_entry.id   AF-A0A1G3QNU4-F1
#
_cell.length_a   1.000
_cell.length_b   1.000
_cell.length_c   1.000
_cell.angle_alpha   90.00
_cell.angle_beta   90.00
_cell.angle_gamma   90.00
#
_symmetry.space_group_name_H-M   'P 1'
#
loop_
_entity.id
_entity.type
_entity.pdbx_description
1 polymer ?
#
loop_
_entity_poly.entity_id
_entity_poly.type
_entity_poly.pdbx_seq_one_letter_code
_entity_poly.pdbx_strand_id
1 'polypeptide(L)'
;MLVFCRTRDGAEVLARETRQRLAGLSDPVDGILFYHAGLSREERAGVERRFLPSSDAMLFATSAYGMGVDKSDIRTVVHADVPPSIEAYLQETGRAGRDGNPAEAVLLVSREDERFRDGLGHGRDRDRLDRMIGYARTDGACRRRSLAALIGQQPQSCAGCDVCDGTAAAAAPGEREILRFVAAHPRRFAAARAAEVLAGRRTPRTERGFLDGLRGYGDLAGWERADVEEAIRELILLGRLRIAGWPWQGMLAPRPGTAKGGRPAD
;
A
#
# COMPACT_ATOMS: atom_id res chain seq x y z
N MET A 1 -4.48 -17.43 0.11
CA MET A 1 -3.57 -16.26 0.11
C MET A 1 -2.70 -16.24 1.38
N LEU A 2 -1.47 -15.76 1.29
CA LEU A 2 -0.56 -15.55 2.43
C LEU A 2 -0.18 -14.06 2.52
N VAL A 3 -0.29 -13.44 3.69
CA VAL A 3 -0.03 -12.02 3.93
C VAL A 3 1.06 -11.88 5.00
N PHE A 4 2.23 -11.38 4.62
CA PHE A 4 3.33 -11.11 5.53
C PHE A 4 3.18 -9.74 6.20
N CYS A 5 3.30 -9.74 7.52
CA CYS A 5 3.24 -8.58 8.40
C CYS A 5 4.54 -8.49 9.20
N ARG A 6 5.01 -7.28 9.48
CA ARG A 6 6.25 -7.03 10.23
C ARG A 6 6.14 -7.46 11.68
N THR A 7 4.99 -7.24 12.31
CA THR A 7 4.77 -7.44 13.75
C THR A 7 3.68 -8.46 14.04
N ARG A 8 3.70 -9.02 15.27
CA ARG A 8 2.68 -9.96 15.74
C ARG A 8 1.30 -9.30 15.81
N ASP A 9 1.26 -8.13 16.44
CA ASP A 9 0.06 -7.30 16.55
C ASP A 9 -0.49 -6.93 15.18
N GLY A 10 0.38 -6.54 14.22
CA GLY A 10 -0.04 -6.25 12.86
C GLY A 10 -0.74 -7.43 12.17
N ALA A 11 -0.21 -8.65 12.33
CA ALA A 11 -0.86 -9.85 11.80
C ALA A 11 -2.25 -10.09 12.41
N GLU A 12 -2.39 -9.91 13.73
CA GLU A 12 -3.68 -10.06 14.43
C GLU A 12 -4.69 -8.99 14.02
N VAL A 13 -4.27 -7.72 14.02
CA VAL A 13 -5.09 -6.57 13.69
C VAL A 13 -5.58 -6.64 12.24
N LEU A 14 -4.68 -6.87 11.28
CA LEU A 14 -5.05 -6.97 9.87
C LEU A 14 -5.98 -8.16 9.61
N ALA A 15 -5.76 -9.31 10.24
CA ALA A 15 -6.69 -10.43 10.15
C ALA A 15 -8.08 -10.06 10.69
N ARG A 16 -8.14 -9.39 11.85
CA ARG A 16 -9.42 -8.95 12.44
C ARG A 16 -10.14 -7.92 11.56
N GLU A 17 -9.43 -6.91 11.08
CA GLU A 17 -10.03 -5.89 10.19
C GLU A 17 -10.50 -6.48 8.87
N THR A 18 -9.72 -7.41 8.30
CA THR A 18 -10.11 -8.12 7.08
C THR A 18 -11.39 -8.93 7.31
N ARG A 19 -11.53 -9.61 8.45
CA ARG A 19 -12.80 -10.29 8.82
C ARG A 19 -13.97 -9.32 8.87
N GLN A 20 -13.79 -8.15 9.47
CA GLN A 20 -14.85 -7.15 9.57
C GLN A 20 -15.25 -6.60 8.19
N ARG A 21 -14.28 -6.28 7.33
CA ARG A 21 -14.52 -5.74 5.99
C ARG A 21 -15.16 -6.76 5.06
N LEU A 22 -14.82 -8.05 5.19
CA LEU A 22 -15.35 -9.11 4.33
C LEU A 22 -16.61 -9.79 4.88
N ALA A 23 -17.07 -9.46 6.10
CA ALA A 23 -18.23 -10.09 6.74
C ALA A 23 -19.56 -9.95 5.96
N GLY A 24 -19.65 -9.03 5.01
CA GLY A 24 -20.83 -8.78 4.18
C GLY A 24 -20.73 -9.28 2.74
N LEU A 25 -19.64 -9.95 2.35
CA LEU A 25 -19.51 -10.51 1.00
C LEU A 25 -20.29 -11.81 0.86
N SER A 26 -20.88 -12.03 -0.32
CA SER A 26 -21.72 -13.19 -0.61
C SER A 26 -20.93 -14.50 -0.68
N ASP A 27 -19.65 -14.43 -1.05
CA ASP A 27 -18.76 -15.58 -1.10
C ASP A 27 -17.90 -15.64 0.17
N PRO A 28 -18.11 -16.63 1.05
CA PRO A 28 -17.34 -16.76 2.27
C PRO A 28 -15.96 -17.35 1.97
N VAL A 29 -14.91 -16.68 2.44
CA VAL A 29 -13.56 -17.25 2.47
C VAL A 29 -13.47 -18.37 3.53
N ASP A 30 -12.78 -19.46 3.20
CA ASP A 30 -12.62 -20.65 4.07
C ASP A 30 -12.07 -20.31 5.48
N GLY A 31 -11.32 -19.22 5.57
CA GLY A 31 -10.90 -18.67 6.85
C GLY A 31 -9.95 -17.50 6.70
N ILE A 32 -10.10 -16.53 7.59
CA ILE A 32 -9.12 -15.48 7.80
C ILE A 32 -8.41 -15.80 9.11
N LEU A 33 -7.12 -16.09 9.04
CA LEU A 33 -6.30 -16.65 10.11
C LEU A 33 -5.09 -15.76 10.36
N PHE A 34 -4.43 -15.93 11.51
CA PHE A 34 -3.13 -15.31 11.76
C PHE A 34 -2.12 -16.31 12.34
N TYR A 35 -0.83 -16.07 12.12
CA TYR A 35 0.25 -16.92 12.60
C TYR A 35 1.49 -16.12 12.97
N HIS A 36 1.98 -16.30 14.19
CA HIS A 36 3.25 -15.73 14.62
C HIS A 36 3.87 -16.51 15.79
N ALA A 37 5.13 -16.22 16.10
CA ALA A 37 5.88 -16.89 17.17
C ALA A 37 5.29 -16.74 18.58
N GLY A 38 4.39 -15.78 18.81
CA GLY A 38 3.66 -15.63 20.09
C GLY A 38 2.57 -16.68 20.34
N LEU A 39 2.14 -17.43 19.32
CA LEU A 39 1.13 -18.48 19.46
C LEU A 39 1.74 -19.72 20.14
N SER A 40 0.95 -20.38 20.98
CA SER A 40 1.26 -21.70 21.50
C SER A 40 1.43 -22.72 20.36
N ARG A 41 2.06 -23.85 20.67
CA ARG A 41 2.22 -24.93 19.69
C ARG A 41 0.88 -25.48 19.21
N GLU A 42 -0.10 -25.56 20.10
CA GLU A 42 -1.44 -26.06 19.79
C GLU A 42 -2.21 -25.12 18.87
N GLU A 43 -2.16 -23.81 19.14
CA GLU A 43 -2.76 -22.78 18.27
C GLU A 43 -2.14 -22.79 16.87
N ARG A 44 -0.81 -22.86 16.78
CA ARG A 44 -0.11 -22.97 15.49
C ARG A 44 -0.55 -24.20 14.70
N ALA A 45 -0.61 -25.36 15.35
CA ALA A 45 -1.09 -26.58 14.72
C ALA A 45 -2.57 -26.48 14.30
N GLY A 46 -3.41 -25.77 15.07
CA GLY A 46 -4.80 -25.49 14.70
C GLY A 46 -4.93 -24.60 13.47
N VAL A 47 -4.11 -23.57 13.36
CA VAL A 47 -4.05 -22.70 12.17
C VAL A 47 -3.58 -23.48 10.96
N GLU A 48 -2.52 -24.28 11.07
CA GLU A 48 -2.01 -25.11 9.97
C GLU A 48 -3.04 -26.13 9.49
N ARG A 49 -3.74 -26.82 10.40
CA ARG A 49 -4.82 -27.76 10.06
C ARG A 49 -5.95 -27.12 9.25
N ARG A 50 -6.19 -25.81 9.42
CA ARG A 50 -7.22 -25.07 8.69
C ARG A 50 -6.69 -24.50 7.38
N PHE A 51 -5.47 -23.98 7.38
CA PHE A 51 -4.90 -23.29 6.23
C PHE A 51 -4.37 -24.23 5.13
N LEU A 52 -3.71 -25.32 5.52
CA LEU A 52 -3.08 -26.25 4.56
C LEU A 52 -4.09 -26.86 3.57
N PRO A 53 -5.22 -27.45 3.99
CA PRO A 53 -6.19 -28.07 3.07
C PRO A 53 -7.10 -27.05 2.37
N SER A 54 -7.11 -25.79 2.79
CA SER A 54 -8.02 -24.77 2.25
C SER A 54 -7.52 -24.22 0.91
N SER A 55 -8.45 -24.00 -0.02
CA SER A 55 -8.20 -23.34 -1.30
C SER A 55 -8.33 -21.82 -1.22
N ASP A 56 -9.16 -21.30 -0.29
CA ASP A 56 -9.51 -19.88 -0.24
C ASP A 56 -9.26 -19.20 1.12
N ALA A 57 -8.47 -19.81 2.00
CA ALA A 57 -8.09 -19.17 3.26
C ALA A 57 -7.05 -18.07 3.04
N MET A 58 -7.13 -17.05 3.89
CA MET A 58 -6.17 -15.96 4.02
C MET A 58 -5.42 -16.12 5.34
N LEU A 59 -4.08 -16.18 5.27
CA LEU A 59 -3.25 -16.26 6.47
C LEU A 59 -2.39 -15.01 6.62
N PHE A 60 -2.56 -14.29 7.73
CA PHE A 60 -1.76 -13.13 8.10
C PHE A 60 -0.63 -13.57 9.02
N ALA A 61 0.62 -13.44 8.61
CA ALA A 61 1.73 -14.03 9.34
C ALA A 61 2.95 -13.14 9.43
N THR A 62 3.73 -13.31 10.48
CA THR A 62 5.12 -12.81 10.47
C THR A 62 6.04 -13.79 9.75
N SER A 63 7.32 -13.43 9.57
CA SER A 63 8.35 -14.32 9.03
C SER A 63 8.51 -15.65 9.78
N ALA A 64 7.91 -15.79 10.97
CA ALA A 64 7.80 -17.05 11.71
C ALA A 64 7.07 -18.15 10.94
N TYR A 65 6.22 -17.82 9.96
CA TYR A 65 5.56 -18.78 9.08
C TYR A 65 6.47 -19.28 7.93
N GLY A 66 7.78 -19.00 8.01
CA GLY A 66 8.75 -19.28 6.95
C GLY A 66 9.39 -20.68 6.97
N MET A 67 9.58 -21.29 8.12
CA MET A 67 10.35 -22.55 8.20
C MET A 67 9.43 -23.77 8.10
N GLY A 68 9.42 -24.45 6.94
CA GLY A 68 8.84 -25.79 6.81
C GLY A 68 7.38 -25.90 6.35
N VAL A 69 6.74 -24.79 5.94
CA VAL A 69 5.41 -24.84 5.32
C VAL A 69 5.50 -25.36 3.88
N ASP A 70 4.81 -26.46 3.60
CA ASP A 70 4.71 -27.08 2.28
C ASP A 70 3.27 -27.03 1.75
N LYS A 71 2.82 -25.80 1.42
CA LYS A 71 1.58 -25.56 0.68
C LYS A 71 1.95 -25.07 -0.71
N SER A 72 1.74 -25.90 -1.73
CA SER A 72 2.22 -25.63 -3.09
C SER A 72 1.30 -24.71 -3.90
N ASP A 73 0.04 -24.60 -3.49
CA ASP A 73 -1.06 -23.94 -4.20
C ASP A 73 -1.34 -22.51 -3.71
N ILE A 74 -0.37 -21.85 -3.06
CA ILE A 74 -0.52 -20.44 -2.66
C ILE A 74 -0.56 -19.57 -3.93
N ARG A 75 -1.72 -18.97 -4.22
CA ARG A 75 -1.94 -18.10 -5.40
C ARG A 75 -1.43 -16.68 -5.25
N THR A 76 -1.45 -16.15 -4.04
CA THR A 76 -1.04 -14.77 -3.77
C THR A 76 -0.24 -14.71 -2.49
N VAL A 77 0.94 -14.08 -2.56
CA VAL A 77 1.71 -13.63 -1.42
C VAL A 77 1.66 -12.12 -1.39
N VAL A 78 1.18 -11.55 -0.29
CA VAL A 78 1.11 -10.11 -0.05
C VAL A 78 2.09 -9.75 1.05
N HIS A 79 2.86 -8.69 0.87
CA HIS A 79 3.63 -8.06 1.91
C HIS A 79 2.90 -6.78 2.32
N ALA A 80 2.23 -6.82 3.47
CA ALA A 80 1.54 -5.66 4.03
C ALA A 80 2.52 -4.61 4.57
N ASP A 81 3.70 -5.07 4.96
CA ASP A 81 4.85 -4.26 5.35
C ASP A 81 6.06 -4.61 4.48
N VAL A 82 6.93 -3.64 4.22
CA VAL A 82 8.17 -3.90 3.48
C VAL A 82 9.08 -4.89 4.25
N PRO A 83 9.50 -6.01 3.62
CA PRO A 83 10.44 -6.97 4.20
C PRO A 83 11.78 -6.34 4.59
N PRO A 84 12.50 -6.92 5.56
CA PRO A 84 13.77 -6.35 6.03
C PRO A 84 14.89 -6.38 4.98
N SER A 85 14.77 -7.20 3.92
CA SER A 85 15.73 -7.28 2.83
C SER A 85 15.16 -7.89 1.55
N ILE A 86 15.91 -7.78 0.45
CA ILE A 86 15.59 -8.42 -0.84
C ILE A 86 15.56 -9.94 -0.71
N GLU A 87 16.48 -10.53 0.06
CA GLU A 87 16.55 -11.97 0.28
C GLU A 87 15.33 -12.48 1.05
N ALA A 88 14.87 -11.74 2.06
CA ALA A 88 13.64 -12.06 2.78
C ALA A 88 12.44 -12.02 1.81
N TYR A 89 12.31 -10.96 1.03
CA TYR A 89 11.26 -10.83 0.03
C TYR A 89 11.26 -12.00 -0.98
N LEU A 90 12.42 -12.38 -1.51
CA LEU A 90 12.54 -13.51 -2.45
C LEU A 90 12.17 -14.85 -1.81
N GLN A 91 12.59 -15.09 -0.56
CA GLN A 91 12.28 -16.32 0.16
C GLN A 91 10.77 -16.44 0.47
N GLU A 92 10.15 -15.32 0.82
CA GLU A 92 8.75 -15.24 1.20
C GLU A 92 7.82 -15.32 -0.03
N THR A 93 8.12 -14.57 -1.09
CA THR A 93 7.37 -14.62 -2.35
C THR A 93 7.54 -15.94 -3.09
N GLY A 94 8.69 -16.60 -2.98
CA GLY A 94 8.95 -17.95 -3.54
C GLY A 94 8.12 -19.09 -2.94
N ARG A 95 7.17 -18.77 -2.05
CA ARG A 95 6.13 -19.71 -1.57
C ARG A 95 4.94 -19.79 -2.51
N ALA A 96 4.71 -18.76 -3.31
CA ALA A 96 3.60 -18.71 -4.25
C ALA A 96 3.87 -19.64 -5.44
N GLY A 97 2.84 -20.29 -5.97
CA GLY A 97 2.91 -20.99 -7.26
C GLY A 97 3.92 -22.14 -7.35
N ARG A 98 4.19 -22.86 -6.25
CA ARG A 98 5.13 -24.01 -6.27
C ARG A 98 4.60 -25.21 -7.06
N ASP A 99 3.29 -25.26 -7.29
CA ASP A 99 2.63 -26.17 -8.22
C ASP A 99 2.85 -25.80 -9.70
N GLY A 100 3.53 -24.69 -10.00
CA GLY A 100 3.79 -24.20 -11.35
C GLY A 100 2.66 -23.39 -11.98
N ASN A 101 1.52 -23.24 -11.29
CA ASN A 101 0.42 -22.41 -11.76
C ASN A 101 0.71 -20.92 -11.53
N PRO A 102 0.05 -20.02 -12.29
CA PRO A 102 0.19 -18.58 -12.08
C PRO A 102 -0.06 -18.18 -10.62
N ALA A 103 0.79 -17.28 -10.13
CA ALA A 103 0.71 -16.75 -8.79
C ALA A 103 1.27 -15.32 -8.75
N GLU A 104 0.81 -14.54 -7.77
CA GLU A 104 1.13 -13.13 -7.65
C GLU A 104 1.91 -12.84 -6.37
N ALA A 105 2.83 -11.89 -6.47
CA ALA A 105 3.53 -11.30 -5.35
C ALA A 105 3.20 -9.80 -5.31
N VAL A 106 2.52 -9.38 -4.25
CA VAL A 106 2.11 -7.98 -4.04
C VAL A 106 2.93 -7.40 -2.90
N LEU A 107 3.59 -6.27 -3.14
CA LEU A 107 4.33 -5.54 -2.11
C LEU A 107 3.67 -4.18 -1.90
N LEU A 108 3.16 -3.96 -0.70
CA LEU A 108 2.68 -2.65 -0.27
C LEU A 108 3.84 -1.87 0.36
N VAL A 109 3.87 -0.57 0.12
CA VAL A 109 4.81 0.36 0.73
C VAL A 109 4.00 1.50 1.33
N SER A 110 4.15 1.71 2.62
CA SER A 110 3.46 2.77 3.35
C SER A 110 4.45 3.71 4.05
N ARG A 111 3.91 4.75 4.70
CA ARG A 111 4.69 5.59 5.61
C ARG A 111 5.18 4.87 6.85
N GLU A 112 4.48 3.86 7.33
CA GLU A 112 4.96 3.09 8.47
C GLU A 112 6.31 2.47 8.16
N ASP A 113 6.54 2.04 6.93
CA ASP A 113 7.83 1.48 6.49
C ASP A 113 8.95 2.53 6.56
N GLU A 114 8.69 3.77 6.13
CA GLU A 114 9.67 4.85 6.22
C GLU A 114 9.96 5.24 7.67
N ARG A 115 8.92 5.35 8.51
CA ARG A 115 9.07 5.64 9.94
C ARG A 115 9.85 4.53 10.64
N PHE A 116 9.56 3.27 10.31
CA PHE A 116 10.30 2.13 10.81
C PHE A 116 11.77 2.23 10.40
N ARG A 117 12.05 2.49 9.10
CA ARG A 117 13.40 2.71 8.56
C ARG A 117 14.14 3.86 9.24
N ASP A 118 13.46 4.95 9.56
CA ASP A 118 14.07 6.11 10.24
C ASP A 118 14.30 5.87 11.73
N GLY A 119 13.50 5.01 12.35
CA GLY A 119 13.73 4.50 13.70
C GLY A 119 14.90 3.53 13.81
N LEU A 120 15.34 2.94 12.68
CA LEU A 120 16.57 2.13 12.66
C LEU A 120 17.79 3.04 12.79
N GLY A 121 18.70 2.68 13.71
CA GLY A 121 20.03 3.29 13.76
C GLY A 121 20.79 3.08 12.44
N HIS A 122 21.83 3.89 12.21
CA HIS A 122 22.72 3.67 11.07
C HIS A 122 23.38 2.29 11.14
N GLY A 123 23.32 1.55 10.04
CA GLY A 123 23.91 0.22 9.95
C GLY A 123 23.24 -0.67 8.91
N ARG A 124 23.71 -1.92 8.86
CA ARG A 124 23.37 -2.88 7.80
C ARG A 124 21.87 -3.14 7.64
N ASP A 125 21.11 -3.15 8.74
CA ASP A 125 19.67 -3.42 8.68
C ASP A 125 18.91 -2.26 8.01
N ARG A 126 19.32 -1.02 8.28
CA ARG A 126 18.79 0.16 7.59
C ARG A 126 19.16 0.14 6.11
N ASP A 127 20.42 -0.16 5.78
CA ASP A 127 20.89 -0.23 4.40
C ASP A 127 20.15 -1.30 3.57
N ARG A 128 19.84 -2.44 4.19
CA ARG A 128 19.07 -3.53 3.55
C ARG A 128 17.62 -3.11 3.31
N LEU A 129 16.99 -2.48 4.29
CA LEU A 129 15.63 -1.98 4.16
C LEU A 129 15.56 -0.84 3.12
N ASP A 130 16.55 0.07 3.09
CA ASP A 130 16.66 1.13 2.10
C ASP A 130 16.72 0.57 0.68
N ARG A 131 17.48 -0.51 0.45
CA ARG A 131 17.51 -1.22 -0.85
C ARG A 131 16.16 -1.83 -1.20
N MET A 132 15.46 -2.42 -0.24
CA MET A 132 14.13 -3.01 -0.46
C MET A 132 13.08 -1.95 -0.81
N ILE A 133 13.06 -0.82 -0.09
CA ILE A 133 12.19 0.33 -0.39
C ILE A 133 12.55 0.91 -1.76
N GLY A 134 13.84 1.03 -2.08
CA GLY A 134 14.31 1.50 -3.38
C GLY A 134 13.85 0.59 -4.53
N TYR A 135 13.90 -0.72 -4.35
CA TYR A 135 13.35 -1.68 -5.30
C TYR A 135 11.86 -1.45 -5.56
N ALA A 136 11.06 -1.36 -4.49
CA ALA A 136 9.61 -1.18 -4.60
C ALA A 136 9.24 0.11 -5.35
N ARG A 137 10.07 1.16 -5.19
CA ARG A 137 9.90 2.47 -5.83
C ARG A 137 10.56 2.61 -7.20
N THR A 138 11.13 1.53 -7.74
CA THR A 138 11.75 1.58 -9.07
C THR A 138 10.69 1.86 -10.13
N ASP A 139 10.74 3.03 -10.76
CA ASP A 139 9.78 3.46 -11.77
C ASP A 139 10.21 3.03 -13.18
N GLY A 140 9.23 2.68 -14.03
CA GLY A 140 9.42 2.37 -15.45
C GLY A 140 10.31 1.16 -15.78
N ALA A 141 10.90 0.48 -14.78
CA ALA A 141 11.78 -0.66 -14.97
C ALA A 141 11.11 -1.97 -14.56
N CYS A 142 11.28 -3.01 -15.38
CA CYS A 142 10.79 -4.36 -15.10
C CYS A 142 11.24 -4.86 -13.71
N ARG A 143 10.27 -5.20 -12.85
CA ARG A 143 10.52 -5.66 -11.47
C ARG A 143 11.48 -6.85 -11.40
N ARG A 144 11.28 -7.86 -12.26
CA ARG A 144 12.13 -9.07 -12.30
C ARG A 144 13.58 -8.76 -12.68
N ARG A 145 13.80 -7.84 -13.62
CA ARG A 145 15.15 -7.40 -14.01
C ARG A 145 15.84 -6.65 -12.87
N SER A 146 15.10 -5.77 -12.19
CA SER A 146 15.60 -5.04 -11.02
C SER A 146 15.98 -5.99 -9.88
N LEU A 147 15.14 -6.98 -9.56
CA LEU A 147 15.46 -8.01 -8.57
C LEU A 147 16.72 -8.79 -8.94
N ALA A 148 16.80 -9.30 -10.18
CA ALA A 148 17.95 -10.07 -10.64
C ALA A 148 19.26 -9.27 -10.49
N ALA A 149 19.25 -8.00 -10.87
CA ALA A 149 20.40 -7.12 -10.71
C ALA A 149 20.80 -6.94 -9.23
N LEU A 150 19.83 -6.80 -8.32
CA LEU A 150 20.08 -6.63 -6.89
C LEU A 150 20.73 -7.84 -6.23
N ILE A 151 20.50 -9.04 -6.76
CA ILE A 151 21.13 -10.29 -6.29
C ILE A 151 22.33 -10.74 -7.16
N GLY A 152 22.79 -9.89 -8.08
CA GLY A 152 23.91 -10.19 -8.97
C GLY A 152 23.66 -11.32 -9.98
N GLN A 153 22.39 -11.58 -10.32
CA GLN A 153 21.98 -12.58 -11.31
C GLN A 153 21.67 -11.92 -12.64
N GLN A 154 21.84 -12.67 -13.73
CA GLN A 154 21.44 -12.19 -15.06
C GLN A 154 19.91 -12.14 -15.16
N PRO A 155 19.34 -11.06 -15.73
CA PRO A 155 17.89 -10.94 -15.87
C PRO A 155 17.35 -12.03 -16.80
N GLN A 156 16.41 -12.83 -16.31
CA GLN A 156 15.58 -13.70 -17.14
C GLN A 156 14.44 -12.90 -17.78
N SER A 157 13.78 -13.49 -18.79
CA SER A 157 12.55 -12.95 -19.36
C SER A 157 11.49 -12.74 -18.26
N CYS A 158 10.86 -11.57 -18.26
CA CYS A 158 9.75 -11.32 -17.37
C CYS A 158 8.51 -12.10 -17.84
N ALA A 159 7.83 -12.76 -16.92
CA ALA A 159 6.64 -13.57 -17.20
C ALA A 159 5.33 -12.92 -16.73
N GLY A 160 5.39 -11.64 -16.34
CA GLY A 160 4.23 -10.87 -15.90
C GLY A 160 4.50 -10.08 -14.64
N CYS A 161 5.12 -8.90 -14.77
CA CYS A 161 5.18 -7.95 -13.66
C CYS A 161 4.36 -6.71 -14.03
N ASP A 162 3.88 -6.01 -13.02
CA ASP A 162 3.04 -4.81 -13.16
C ASP A 162 3.54 -3.84 -14.24
N VAL A 163 4.85 -3.58 -14.29
CA VAL A 163 5.45 -2.69 -15.30
C VAL A 163 5.45 -3.29 -16.70
N CYS A 164 5.80 -4.57 -16.86
CA CYS A 164 5.86 -5.21 -18.18
C CYS A 164 4.46 -5.46 -18.77
N ASP A 165 3.48 -5.72 -17.92
CA ASP A 165 2.10 -5.98 -18.33
C ASP A 165 1.29 -4.68 -18.49
N GLY A 166 1.89 -3.53 -18.17
CA GLY A 166 1.23 -2.23 -18.24
C GLY A 166 0.14 -2.03 -17.19
N THR A 167 0.11 -2.85 -16.14
CA THR A 167 -0.85 -2.76 -15.03
C THR A 167 -0.32 -1.93 -13.85
N ALA A 168 0.96 -1.55 -13.86
CA ALA A 168 1.53 -0.59 -12.93
C ALA A 168 0.75 0.73 -12.99
N ALA A 169 0.18 1.15 -11.87
CA ALA A 169 -0.60 2.37 -11.81
C ALA A 169 0.29 3.59 -12.09
N ALA A 170 -0.03 4.34 -13.15
CA ALA A 170 0.70 5.56 -13.53
C ALA A 170 0.54 6.70 -12.50
N ALA A 171 -0.48 6.62 -11.63
CA ALA A 171 -0.76 7.56 -10.56
C ALA A 171 -1.46 6.83 -9.40
N ALA A 172 -1.32 7.36 -8.18
CA ALA A 172 -2.02 6.78 -7.03
C ALA A 172 -3.55 6.98 -7.16
N PRO A 173 -4.38 6.04 -6.68
CA PRO A 173 -5.82 6.24 -6.62
C PRO A 173 -6.19 7.57 -5.93
N GLY A 174 -7.10 8.34 -6.53
CA GLY A 174 -7.52 9.65 -6.03
C GLY A 174 -6.52 10.80 -6.23
N GLU A 175 -5.30 10.52 -6.73
CA GLU A 175 -4.27 11.54 -6.95
C GLU A 175 -4.79 12.66 -7.86
N ARG A 176 -5.41 12.28 -8.98
CA ARG A 176 -5.89 13.22 -9.99
C ARG A 176 -6.95 14.17 -9.41
N GLU A 177 -7.89 13.63 -8.65
CA GLU A 177 -8.99 14.36 -7.99
C GLU A 177 -8.42 15.35 -6.97
N ILE A 178 -7.49 14.89 -6.13
CA ILE A 178 -6.80 15.73 -5.13
C ILE A 178 -6.01 16.85 -5.80
N LEU A 179 -5.18 16.54 -6.81
CA LEU A 179 -4.36 17.52 -7.51
C LEU A 179 -5.23 18.57 -8.21
N ARG A 180 -6.33 18.16 -8.85
CA ARG A 180 -7.30 19.06 -9.50
C ARG A 180 -7.97 19.98 -8.47
N PHE A 181 -8.37 19.43 -7.32
CA PHE A 181 -8.98 20.20 -6.24
C PHE A 181 -8.02 21.28 -5.71
N VAL A 182 -6.77 20.93 -5.42
CA VAL A 182 -5.76 21.89 -4.93
C VAL A 182 -5.38 22.91 -6.00
N ALA A 183 -5.34 22.53 -7.28
CA ALA A 183 -5.10 23.45 -8.39
C ALA A 183 -6.24 24.46 -8.57
N ALA A 184 -7.49 24.05 -8.35
CA ALA A 184 -8.65 24.95 -8.38
C ALA A 184 -8.74 25.85 -7.14
N HIS A 185 -8.15 25.44 -6.01
CA HIS A 185 -8.23 26.15 -4.72
C HIS A 185 -6.84 26.38 -4.09
N PRO A 186 -5.89 27.02 -4.81
CA PRO A 186 -4.51 27.13 -4.35
C PRO A 186 -4.42 27.96 -3.07
N ARG A 187 -3.76 27.43 -2.04
CA ARG A 187 -3.53 28.07 -0.74
C ARG A 187 -4.80 28.35 0.07
N ARG A 188 -5.92 27.68 -0.24
CA ARG A 188 -7.21 27.89 0.43
C ARG A 188 -7.50 26.90 1.57
N PHE A 189 -6.98 25.68 1.47
CA PHE A 189 -7.32 24.59 2.39
C PHE A 189 -6.08 23.95 2.98
N ALA A 190 -6.11 23.65 4.28
CA ALA A 190 -5.24 22.68 4.89
C ALA A 190 -5.71 21.24 4.57
N ALA A 191 -4.84 20.24 4.73
CA ALA A 191 -5.09 18.86 4.34
C ALA A 191 -6.41 18.29 4.92
N ALA A 192 -6.63 18.41 6.23
CA ALA A 192 -7.82 17.90 6.90
C ALA A 192 -9.14 18.48 6.33
N ARG A 193 -9.16 19.78 6.00
CA ARG A 193 -10.35 20.44 5.45
C ARG A 193 -10.55 20.11 3.97
N ALA A 194 -9.47 19.97 3.20
CA ALA A 194 -9.53 19.48 1.82
C ALA A 194 -10.09 18.05 1.77
N ALA A 195 -9.65 17.18 2.68
CA ALA A 195 -10.16 15.82 2.81
C ALA A 195 -11.66 15.77 3.14
N GLU A 196 -12.14 16.66 4.01
CA GLU A 196 -13.57 16.79 4.32
C GLU A 196 -14.42 17.18 3.09
N VAL A 197 -13.91 18.08 2.25
CA VAL A 197 -14.57 18.48 0.99
C VAL A 197 -14.60 17.32 0.00
N LEU A 198 -13.43 16.73 -0.26
CA LEU A 198 -13.27 15.65 -1.26
C LEU A 198 -14.07 14.39 -0.89
N ALA A 199 -14.10 14.02 0.40
CA ALA A 199 -14.90 12.88 0.87
C ALA A 199 -16.41 13.15 0.86
N GLY A 200 -16.85 14.42 0.76
CA GLY A 200 -18.25 14.77 0.49
C GLY A 200 -19.27 14.35 1.55
N ARG A 201 -18.86 14.01 2.78
CA ARG A 201 -19.80 13.69 3.85
C ARG A 201 -20.47 14.98 4.33
N ARG A 202 -21.80 15.06 4.18
CA ARG A 202 -22.58 16.18 4.70
C ARG A 202 -22.55 16.18 6.21
N THR A 203 -22.02 17.26 6.77
CA THR A 203 -22.07 17.55 8.20
C THR A 203 -22.62 18.95 8.41
N PRO A 204 -23.17 19.28 9.60
CA PRO A 204 -23.59 20.65 9.90
C PRO A 204 -22.48 21.71 9.73
N ARG A 205 -21.21 21.27 9.68
CA ARG A 205 -20.01 22.09 9.48
C ARG A 205 -19.64 22.27 8.00
N THR A 206 -19.99 21.33 7.12
CA THR A 206 -19.83 21.51 5.66
C THR A 206 -20.95 22.38 5.10
N GLU A 207 -22.18 22.21 5.58
CA GLU A 207 -23.37 22.96 5.12
C GLU A 207 -23.29 24.43 5.53
N ARG A 208 -22.99 24.73 6.81
CA ARG A 208 -22.81 26.11 7.27
C ARG A 208 -21.67 26.86 6.59
N GLY A 209 -20.71 26.12 6.01
CA GLY A 209 -19.58 26.68 5.29
C GLY A 209 -19.78 26.76 3.76
N PHE A 210 -20.94 26.34 3.23
CA PHE A 210 -21.22 26.24 1.80
C PHE A 210 -20.15 25.45 1.02
N LEU A 211 -19.56 24.43 1.66
CA LEU A 211 -18.49 23.65 1.05
C LEU A 211 -18.99 22.61 0.03
N ASP A 212 -20.24 22.23 0.15
CA ASP A 212 -20.96 21.34 -0.75
C ASP A 212 -21.14 21.93 -2.16
N GLY A 213 -21.05 23.26 -2.30
CA GLY A 213 -21.07 23.95 -3.60
C GLY A 213 -19.70 24.06 -4.29
N LEU A 214 -18.61 23.58 -3.67
CA LEU A 214 -17.28 23.71 -4.27
C LEU A 214 -17.04 22.66 -5.37
N ARG A 215 -16.32 23.07 -6.42
CA ARG A 215 -15.82 22.15 -7.44
C ARG A 215 -14.91 21.11 -6.77
N GLY A 216 -15.26 19.84 -6.88
CA GLY A 216 -14.51 18.73 -6.27
C GLY A 216 -15.09 18.24 -4.93
N TYR A 217 -16.21 18.80 -4.47
CA TYR A 217 -16.92 18.23 -3.32
C TYR A 217 -17.44 16.84 -3.67
N GLY A 218 -17.09 15.84 -2.84
CA GLY A 218 -17.52 14.45 -3.05
C GLY A 218 -16.85 13.72 -4.21
N ASP A 219 -15.81 14.28 -4.85
CA ASP A 219 -15.04 13.58 -5.89
C ASP A 219 -14.44 12.25 -5.39
N LEU A 220 -14.30 12.09 -4.06
CA LEU A 220 -13.84 10.88 -3.38
C LEU A 220 -14.88 10.36 -2.35
N ALA A 221 -16.17 10.45 -2.66
CA ALA A 221 -17.26 10.06 -1.72
C ALA A 221 -17.22 8.59 -1.24
N GLY A 222 -16.54 7.70 -1.96
CA GLY A 222 -16.34 6.30 -1.55
C GLY A 222 -15.24 6.08 -0.51
N TRP A 223 -14.47 7.12 -0.17
CA TRP A 223 -13.33 7.04 0.74
C TRP A 223 -13.70 7.53 2.14
N GLU A 224 -13.01 7.05 3.17
CA GLU A 224 -13.09 7.70 4.47
C GLU A 224 -12.29 9.01 4.46
N ARG A 225 -12.72 9.98 5.26
CA ARG A 225 -12.03 11.27 5.39
C ARG A 225 -10.56 11.08 5.79
N ALA A 226 -10.27 10.08 6.62
CA ALA A 226 -8.91 9.76 7.05
C ALA A 226 -8.05 9.30 5.87
N ASP A 227 -8.55 8.41 5.02
CA ASP A 227 -7.86 7.90 3.82
C ASP A 227 -7.54 9.04 2.84
N VAL A 228 -8.48 9.97 2.62
CA VAL A 228 -8.24 11.12 1.75
C VAL A 228 -7.17 12.04 2.34
N GLU A 229 -7.19 12.27 3.65
CA GLU A 229 -6.18 13.09 4.32
C GLU A 229 -4.79 12.46 4.26
N GLU A 230 -4.70 11.14 4.40
CA GLU A 230 -3.48 10.37 4.21
C GLU A 230 -2.96 10.48 2.76
N ALA A 231 -3.80 10.27 1.76
CA ALA A 231 -3.44 10.42 0.36
C ALA A 231 -2.92 11.83 0.04
N ILE A 232 -3.53 12.89 0.59
CA ILE A 232 -3.03 14.26 0.44
C ILE A 232 -1.61 14.38 1.01
N ARG A 233 -1.36 13.81 2.20
CA ARG A 233 -0.03 13.85 2.82
C ARG A 233 0.99 13.09 1.97
N GLU A 234 0.63 11.94 1.40
CA GLU A 234 1.48 11.19 0.46
C GLU A 234 1.91 12.07 -0.71
N LEU A 235 0.97 12.75 -1.35
CA LEU A 235 1.28 13.63 -2.48
C LEU A 235 2.21 14.79 -2.09
N ILE A 236 2.14 15.28 -0.86
CA ILE A 236 3.09 16.29 -0.35
C ILE A 236 4.50 15.69 -0.24
N LEU A 237 4.65 14.48 0.30
CA LEU A 237 5.96 13.82 0.42
C LEU A 237 6.58 13.49 -0.92
N LEU A 238 5.78 12.96 -1.85
CA LEU A 238 6.20 12.70 -3.23
C LEU A 238 6.50 14.00 -3.99
N GLY A 239 6.29 15.17 -3.36
CA GLY A 239 6.52 16.49 -3.95
C GLY A 239 5.56 16.82 -5.09
N ARG A 240 4.44 16.09 -5.21
CA ARG A 240 3.35 16.35 -6.16
C ARG A 240 2.50 17.53 -5.69
N LEU A 241 2.39 17.70 -4.37
CA LEU A 241 1.84 18.86 -3.67
C LEU A 241 2.90 19.50 -2.77
N ARG A 242 2.59 20.69 -2.26
CA ARG A 242 3.39 21.33 -1.20
C ARG A 242 2.50 22.03 -0.19
N ILE A 243 3.08 22.28 0.98
CA ILE A 243 2.52 23.19 1.97
C ILE A 243 3.06 24.60 1.67
N ALA A 244 2.18 25.59 1.62
CA ALA A 244 2.56 26.98 1.44
C ALA A 244 3.19 27.53 2.71
N GLY A 245 4.20 28.37 2.53
CA GLY A 245 4.78 29.19 3.59
C GLY A 245 3.96 30.46 3.82
N TRP A 246 4.53 31.38 4.58
CA TRP A 246 3.94 32.68 4.88
C TRP A 246 3.55 33.45 3.59
N PRO A 247 2.38 34.12 3.53
CA PRO A 247 1.38 34.31 4.59
C PRO A 247 0.33 33.17 4.69
N TRP A 248 0.44 32.12 3.88
CA TRP A 248 -0.56 31.04 3.75
C TRP A 248 -0.12 29.77 4.49
N GLN A 249 0.49 29.95 5.66
CA GLN A 249 1.17 28.87 6.36
C GLN A 249 0.22 27.69 6.62
N GLY A 250 0.64 26.49 6.21
CA GLY A 250 -0.14 25.26 6.39
C GLY A 250 -1.17 24.97 5.29
N MET A 251 -1.34 25.85 4.31
CA MET A 251 -2.30 25.65 3.21
C MET A 251 -1.68 24.86 2.06
N LEU A 252 -2.46 23.99 1.43
CA LEU A 252 -2.04 23.22 0.26
C LEU A 252 -1.81 24.13 -0.94
N ALA A 253 -0.78 23.85 -1.72
CA ALA A 253 -0.53 24.50 -2.99
C ALA A 253 -0.02 23.51 -4.04
N PRO A 254 -0.27 23.76 -5.34
CA PRO A 254 0.34 22.99 -6.41
C PRO A 254 1.87 23.11 -6.40
N ARG A 255 2.55 22.08 -6.94
CA ARG A 255 3.98 22.13 -7.23
C ARG A 255 4.29 23.28 -8.20
N PRO A 256 5.40 24.03 -8.04
CA PRO A 256 5.80 25.05 -8.99
C PRO A 256 5.96 24.46 -10.41
N GLY A 257 5.34 25.08 -11.42
CA GLY A 257 5.43 24.66 -12.82
C GLY A 257 4.16 24.03 -13.44
N THR A 258 3.19 23.58 -12.64
CA THR A 258 1.92 23.01 -13.15
C THR A 258 0.82 24.06 -13.38
N ALA A 259 1.05 25.30 -12.94
CA ALA A 259 0.13 26.42 -13.11
C ALA A 259 0.51 27.27 -14.34
N LYS A 260 0.38 26.72 -15.54
CA LYS A 260 0.08 27.52 -16.73
C LYS A 260 -1.04 26.82 -17.50
N GLY A 261 -2.24 27.37 -17.39
CA GLY A 261 -3.36 27.01 -18.25
C GLY A 261 -2.97 27.28 -19.70
N GLY A 262 -2.71 26.22 -20.46
CA GLY A 262 -2.72 26.27 -21.91
C GLY A 262 -4.17 26.37 -22.36
N ARG A 263 -4.53 27.50 -22.97
CA ARG A 263 -5.69 27.59 -23.86
C ARG A 263 -5.41 26.63 -25.04
N PRO A 264 -6.39 25.84 -25.53
CA PRO A 264 -6.16 25.04 -26.74
C PRO A 264 -5.75 25.99 -27.87
N ALA A 265 -4.68 25.66 -28.58
CA ALA A 265 -4.36 26.30 -29.83
C ALA A 265 -5.33 25.72 -30.88
N ASP A 266 -6.03 26.63 -31.57
CA ASP A 266 -6.77 26.36 -32.80
C ASP A 266 -5.82 25.82 -33.89
#